data_AF-I3IMK1-F1
#
_entry.id   AF-I3IMK1-F1
#
_cell.length_a   1.000
_cell.length_b   1.000
_cell.length_c   1.000
_cell.angle_alpha   90.00
_cell.angle_beta   90.00
_cell.angle_gamma   90.00
#
_symmetry.space_group_name_H-M   'P 1'
#
loop_
_entity.id
_entity.type
_entity.pdbx_description
1 polymer ?
#
loop_
_entity_poly.entity_id
_entity_poly.type
_entity_poly.pdbx_seq_one_letter_code
_entity_poly.pdbx_strand_id
1 'polypeptide(L)'
;MKKIEAVIRPERFPAISAALQEIEKSGMTVSEVRGHGSEAGAVQIWRGRQYKVDLHQKLKLEIVVHDADVDQVVNMIIDGAQTGANGDGKIFISHVESAIRIRTGEAGDRAIANGRVVKLSSKEETKNNEVVEIPEKGIANKNVAYSKLQKDSHDVNNYAQP
;
A
#
# COMPACT_ATOMS: atom_id res chain seq x y z
N MET A 1 13.52 -10.77 1.69
CA MET A 1 12.60 -9.62 1.80
C MET A 1 13.37 -8.34 1.56
N LYS A 2 12.71 -7.31 1.05
CA LYS A 2 13.30 -5.97 0.89
C LYS A 2 12.45 -4.92 1.58
N LYS A 3 13.10 -3.89 2.12
CA LYS A 3 12.47 -2.65 2.57
C LYS A 3 12.63 -1.62 1.45
N ILE A 4 11.52 -1.02 1.07
CA ILE A 4 11.44 0.13 0.18
C ILE A 4 11.20 1.35 1.07
N GLU A 5 12.12 2.30 1.04
CA GLU A 5 12.02 3.58 1.73
C GLU A 5 11.94 4.69 0.69
N ALA A 6 10.76 5.31 0.54
CA ALA A 6 10.53 6.37 -0.43
C ALA A 6 10.31 7.72 0.28
N VAL A 7 11.11 8.72 -0.05
CA VAL A 7 10.91 10.11 0.40
C VAL A 7 10.26 10.87 -0.74
N ILE A 8 9.02 11.33 -0.55
CA ILE A 8 8.18 11.92 -1.60
C ILE A 8 7.60 13.28 -1.19
N ARG A 9 7.00 13.96 -2.17
CA ARG A 9 6.14 15.13 -1.93
C ARG A 9 4.85 14.74 -1.20
N PRO A 10 4.42 15.47 -0.16
CA PRO A 10 3.19 15.15 0.57
C PRO A 10 1.94 15.08 -0.32
N GLU A 11 1.79 16.00 -1.28
CA GLU A 11 0.66 16.09 -2.19
C GLU A 11 0.51 14.90 -3.14
N ARG A 12 1.56 14.09 -3.31
CA ARG A 12 1.54 12.89 -4.16
C ARG A 12 1.13 11.62 -3.42
N PHE A 13 1.08 11.65 -2.09
CA PHE A 13 0.74 10.49 -1.27
C PHE A 13 -0.63 9.86 -1.60
N PRO A 14 -1.71 10.62 -1.85
CA PRO A 14 -3.01 10.02 -2.17
C PRO A 14 -2.98 9.10 -3.40
N ALA A 15 -2.26 9.49 -4.46
CA ALA A 15 -2.12 8.67 -5.68
C ALA A 15 -1.35 7.37 -5.42
N ILE A 16 -0.27 7.45 -4.64
CA ILE A 16 0.56 6.28 -4.28
C ILE A 16 -0.22 5.34 -3.36
N SER A 17 -0.92 5.88 -2.36
CA SER A 17 -1.74 5.09 -1.43
C SER A 17 -2.84 4.32 -2.16
N ALA A 18 -3.52 4.95 -3.12
CA ALA A 18 -4.53 4.29 -3.95
C ALA A 18 -3.93 3.14 -4.78
N ALA A 19 -2.83 3.39 -5.49
CA ALA A 19 -2.17 2.36 -6.30
C ALA A 19 -1.70 1.15 -5.48
N LEU A 20 -1.17 1.38 -4.28
CA LEU A 20 -0.69 0.31 -3.40
C LEU A 20 -1.83 -0.50 -2.76
N GLN A 21 -3.01 0.10 -2.56
CA GLN A 21 -4.19 -0.61 -2.05
C GLN A 21 -4.71 -1.65 -3.05
N GLU A 22 -4.61 -1.40 -4.35
CA GLU A 22 -5.07 -2.33 -5.40
C GLU A 22 -4.31 -3.65 -5.41
N ILE A 23 -3.05 -3.67 -4.96
CA ILE A 23 -2.25 -4.89 -4.96
C ILE A 23 -2.60 -5.78 -3.76
N GLU A 24 -3.36 -5.31 -2.76
CA GLU A 24 -3.66 -6.04 -1.51
C GLU A 24 -2.41 -6.64 -0.83
N LYS A 25 -1.20 -6.19 -1.15
CA LYS A 25 0.04 -6.93 -0.85
C LYS A 25 0.86 -6.38 0.31
N SER A 26 0.63 -5.15 0.77
CA SER A 26 1.62 -4.51 1.64
C SER A 26 1.02 -3.59 2.69
N GLY A 27 1.37 -3.83 3.95
CA GLY A 27 1.30 -2.80 4.98
C GLY A 27 2.38 -1.73 4.72
N MET A 28 2.06 -0.48 5.03
CA MET A 28 2.97 0.66 4.87
C MET A 28 3.01 1.47 6.17
N THR A 29 4.18 2.00 6.50
CA THR A 29 4.36 3.01 7.55
C THR A 29 4.68 4.35 6.90
N VAL A 30 4.07 5.43 7.41
CA VAL A 30 4.25 6.78 6.90
C VAL A 30 4.80 7.66 8.02
N SER A 31 5.86 8.40 7.73
CA SER A 31 6.48 9.36 8.65
C SER A 31 6.64 10.73 7.99
N GLU A 32 6.36 11.79 8.73
CA GLU A 32 6.68 13.15 8.28
C GLU A 32 8.17 13.45 8.50
N VAL A 33 8.84 13.91 7.46
CA VAL A 33 10.27 14.25 7.51
C VAL A 33 10.53 15.59 6.85
N ARG A 34 11.72 16.15 7.08
CA ARG A 34 12.21 17.33 6.38
C ARG A 34 13.52 17.01 5.70
N GLY A 35 13.69 17.45 4.46
CA GLY A 35 14.86 17.12 3.65
C GLY A 35 15.11 18.12 2.54
N HIS A 36 16.31 18.10 2.00
CA HIS A 36 16.70 18.87 0.83
C HIS A 36 17.40 17.94 -0.18
N GLY A 37 17.34 18.29 -1.47
CA GLY A 37 18.04 17.57 -2.52
C GLY A 37 19.54 17.87 -2.53
N SER A 38 20.26 17.36 -3.54
CA SER A 38 21.67 17.69 -3.79
C SER A 38 21.88 19.14 -4.26
N GLU A 39 20.81 19.87 -4.55
CA GLU A 39 20.85 21.28 -4.91
C GLU A 39 21.15 22.13 -3.68
N ALA A 40 22.13 23.03 -3.77
CA ALA A 40 22.60 23.80 -2.64
C ALA A 40 21.47 24.71 -2.12
N GLY A 41 20.96 24.41 -0.91
CA GLY A 41 19.93 25.21 -0.26
C GLY A 41 20.26 26.70 -0.23
N ALA A 42 19.25 27.54 -0.43
CA ALA A 42 19.42 28.98 -0.51
C ALA A 42 20.06 29.52 0.79
N VAL A 43 21.11 30.33 0.65
CA VAL A 43 21.77 30.98 1.80
C VAL A 43 20.90 32.17 2.22
N GLN A 44 20.26 32.08 3.39
CA GLN A 44 19.56 33.22 3.98
C GLN A 44 20.44 33.90 5.04
N ILE A 45 20.38 35.23 5.11
CA ILE A 45 21.12 36.02 6.10
C ILE A 45 20.15 36.43 7.22
N TRP A 46 20.42 36.00 8.46
CA TRP A 46 19.69 36.42 9.65
C TRP A 46 20.66 37.06 10.65
N ARG A 47 20.40 38.32 11.04
CA ARG A 47 21.26 39.12 11.96
C ARG A 47 22.76 39.10 11.58
N GLY A 48 23.07 39.22 10.29
CA GLY A 48 24.45 39.23 9.80
C GLY A 48 25.15 37.86 9.82
N ARG A 49 24.44 36.78 10.18
CA ARG A 49 24.94 35.40 10.07
C ARG A 49 24.21 34.68 8.95
N GLN A 50 24.96 33.95 8.12
CA GLN A 50 24.39 33.07 7.11
C GLN A 50 23.78 31.85 7.81
N TYR A 51 22.47 31.67 7.70
CA TYR A 51 21.78 30.46 8.09
C TYR A 51 21.34 29.74 6.82
N LYS A 52 21.95 28.59 6.57
CA LYS A 52 21.54 27.67 5.51
C LYS A 52 20.56 26.68 6.13
N VAL A 53 19.26 26.96 6.06
CA VAL A 53 18.23 25.99 6.47
C VAL A 53 17.15 26.00 5.40
N ASP A 54 17.23 25.05 4.48
CA ASP A 54 16.28 24.90 3.38
C ASP A 54 15.76 23.46 3.34
N LEU A 55 15.22 23.01 4.48
CA LEU A 55 14.61 21.69 4.59
C LEU A 55 13.13 21.81 4.27
N HIS A 56 12.69 21.19 3.18
CA HIS A 56 11.28 21.13 2.81
C HIS A 56 10.60 19.94 3.49
N GLN A 57 9.32 20.10 3.82
CA GLN A 57 8.50 19.00 4.33
C GLN A 57 8.32 17.93 3.24
N LYS A 58 8.45 16.67 3.63
CA LYS A 58 8.33 15.48 2.80
C LYS A 58 7.63 14.38 3.59
N LEU A 59 7.10 13.39 2.89
CA LEU A 59 6.65 12.14 3.50
C LEU A 59 7.66 11.05 3.22
N LYS A 60 7.99 10.27 4.25
CA LYS A 60 8.75 9.04 4.15
C LYS A 60 7.78 7.86 4.22
N LEU A 61 7.78 7.03 3.20
CA LEU A 61 7.05 5.78 3.12
C LEU A 61 8.02 4.63 3.36
N GLU A 62 7.66 3.73 4.27
CA GLU A 62 8.41 2.51 4.54
C GLU A 62 7.51 1.30 4.29
N ILE A 63 7.93 0.44 3.38
CA ILE A 63 7.17 -0.72 2.91
C ILE A 63 8.09 -1.92 2.88
N VAL A 64 7.69 -3.04 3.47
CA VAL A 64 8.44 -4.30 3.39
C VAL A 64 7.68 -5.27 2.50
N VAL A 65 8.37 -5.82 1.50
CA VAL A 65 7.79 -6.70 0.48
C VAL A 65 8.66 -7.93 0.22
N HIS A 66 8.07 -8.94 -0.43
CA HIS A 66 8.85 -10.03 -1.00
C HIS A 66 9.73 -9.51 -2.14
N ASP A 67 10.88 -10.16 -2.35
CA ASP A 67 11.87 -9.76 -3.35
C ASP A 67 11.27 -9.72 -4.77
N ALA A 68 10.30 -10.58 -5.06
CA ALA A 68 9.61 -10.64 -6.35
C ALA A 68 8.67 -9.45 -6.61
N ASP A 69 8.20 -8.75 -5.57
CA ASP A 69 7.24 -7.65 -5.71
C ASP A 69 7.92 -6.27 -5.72
N VAL A 70 9.25 -6.22 -5.57
CA VAL A 70 10.02 -4.96 -5.44
C VAL A 70 9.81 -4.06 -6.64
N ASP A 71 10.04 -4.58 -7.86
CA ASP A 71 9.96 -3.78 -9.09
C ASP A 71 8.54 -3.24 -9.31
N GLN A 72 7.53 -4.07 -9.04
CA GLN A 72 6.13 -3.67 -9.14
C GLN A 72 5.82 -2.48 -8.21
N VAL A 73 6.22 -2.58 -6.93
CA VAL A 73 5.94 -1.53 -5.94
C VAL A 73 6.74 -0.26 -6.23
N VAL A 74 8.00 -0.39 -6.64
CA VAL A 74 8.84 0.75 -7.03
C VAL A 74 8.22 1.51 -8.20
N ASN A 75 7.77 0.81 -9.25
CA ASN A 75 7.15 1.44 -10.41
C ASN A 75 5.87 2.18 -10.04
N MET A 76 5.03 1.60 -9.19
CA MET A 76 3.81 2.30 -8.72
C MET A 76 4.12 3.55 -7.91
N ILE A 77 5.16 3.53 -7.08
CA ILE A 77 5.61 4.74 -6.36
C ILE A 77 6.11 5.79 -7.35
N ILE A 78 6.86 5.39 -8.38
CA ILE A 78 7.35 6.30 -9.42
C ILE A 78 6.18 6.97 -10.15
N ASP A 79 5.25 6.17 -10.68
CA ASP A 79 4.08 6.68 -11.41
C ASP A 79 3.22 7.62 -10.54
N GLY A 80 3.07 7.26 -9.26
CA GLY A 80 2.35 8.08 -8.29
C GLY A 80 3.10 9.33 -7.84
N ALA A 81 4.43 9.34 -7.79
CA ALA A 81 5.23 10.43 -7.23
C ALA A 81 5.77 11.41 -8.28
N GLN A 82 6.02 10.95 -9.50
CA GLN A 82 6.77 11.70 -10.51
C GLN A 82 5.95 12.88 -11.07
N THR A 83 6.57 14.06 -11.07
CA THR A 83 6.08 15.29 -11.71
C THR A 83 7.04 15.79 -12.79
N GLY A 84 8.30 15.35 -12.74
CA GLY A 84 9.38 15.83 -13.61
C GLY A 84 10.09 17.07 -13.07
N ALA A 85 9.66 17.60 -11.92
CA ALA A 85 10.26 18.76 -11.27
C ALA A 85 11.23 18.36 -10.14
N ASN A 86 12.20 19.24 -9.87
CA ASN A 86 13.16 19.05 -8.78
C ASN A 86 12.47 18.87 -7.42
N GLY A 87 12.84 17.82 -6.70
CA GLY A 87 12.33 17.52 -5.37
C GLY A 87 11.17 16.50 -5.33
N ASP A 88 10.94 15.75 -6.41
CA ASP A 88 9.99 14.64 -6.45
C ASP A 88 10.28 13.57 -5.40
N GLY A 89 11.56 13.28 -5.18
CA GLY A 89 11.96 12.36 -4.13
C GLY A 89 13.11 11.44 -4.49
N LYS A 90 13.32 10.45 -3.62
CA LYS A 90 14.23 9.32 -3.83
C LYS A 90 13.63 8.06 -3.21
N ILE A 91 13.92 6.92 -3.81
CA ILE A 91 13.57 5.59 -3.31
C ILE A 91 14.87 4.88 -2.96
N PHE A 92 14.92 4.27 -1.78
CA PHE A 92 16.01 3.44 -1.31
C PHE A 92 15.50 2.03 -1.09
N ILE A 93 16.29 1.04 -1.47
CA ILE A 93 15.96 -0.38 -1.31
C ILE A 93 17.04 -1.00 -0.44
N SER A 94 16.63 -1.63 0.66
CA SER A 94 17.54 -2.32 1.58
C SER A 94 17.08 -3.75 1.84
N HIS A 95 18.03 -4.63 2.16
CA HIS A 95 17.72 -6.00 2.55
C HIS A 95 17.04 -6.04 3.93
N VAL A 96 16.02 -6.89 4.07
CA VAL A 96 15.40 -7.22 5.36
C VAL A 96 15.63 -8.70 5.62
N GLU A 97 16.36 -9.00 6.69
CA GLU A 97 16.70 -10.36 7.08
C GLU A 97 15.49 -11.14 7.59
N SER A 98 14.67 -10.52 8.44
CA SER A 98 13.48 -11.14 9.00
C SER A 98 12.40 -10.10 9.34
N ALA A 99 11.16 -10.56 9.39
CA ALA A 99 9.99 -9.82 9.80
C ALA A 99 9.20 -10.69 10.78
N ILE A 100 8.62 -10.10 11.82
CA ILE A 100 7.82 -10.82 12.82
C ILE A 100 6.47 -10.13 12.97
N ARG A 101 5.39 -10.88 12.79
CA ARG A 101 4.03 -10.40 13.05
C ARG A 101 3.73 -10.52 14.53
N ILE A 102 3.63 -9.38 15.22
CA ILE A 102 3.41 -9.31 16.69
C ILE A 102 2.18 -10.12 17.13
N ARG A 103 1.07 -10.04 16.40
CA ARG A 103 -0.19 -10.71 16.77
C ARG A 103 -0.13 -12.24 16.77
N THR A 104 0.63 -12.85 15.86
CA THR A 104 0.64 -14.31 15.66
C THR A 104 1.99 -14.96 15.95
N GLY A 105 3.06 -14.17 16.07
CA GLY A 105 4.43 -14.67 16.18
C GLY A 105 4.99 -15.25 14.88
N GLU A 106 4.25 -15.17 13.76
CA GLU A 106 4.73 -15.62 12.45
C GLU A 106 5.97 -14.83 12.03
N ALA A 107 6.94 -15.52 11.44
CA ALA A 107 8.21 -14.94 11.02
C ALA A 107 8.43 -15.07 9.50
N GLY A 108 9.34 -14.25 8.97
CA GLY A 108 9.75 -14.27 7.58
C GLY A 108 8.62 -13.90 6.63
N ASP A 109 8.53 -14.61 5.50
CA ASP A 109 7.53 -14.37 4.46
C ASP A 109 6.08 -14.44 4.97
N ARG A 110 5.79 -15.31 5.94
CA ARG A 110 4.45 -15.43 6.53
C ARG A 110 4.03 -14.19 7.32
N ALA A 111 5.01 -13.45 7.87
CA ALA A 111 4.74 -12.24 8.63
C ALA A 111 4.20 -11.11 7.74
N ILE A 112 4.67 -11.05 6.48
CA ILE A 112 4.30 -10.01 5.50
C ILE A 112 3.20 -10.45 4.53
N ALA A 113 2.90 -11.75 4.45
CA ALA A 113 1.80 -12.25 3.64
C ALA A 113 0.43 -11.78 4.19
N ASN A 114 -0.36 -11.07 3.37
CA ASN A 114 -1.69 -10.66 3.78
C ASN A 114 -2.64 -11.86 3.91
N GLY A 115 -3.35 -11.91 5.04
CA GLY A 115 -4.11 -13.08 5.46
C GLY A 115 -5.41 -13.26 4.68
N ARG A 116 -5.40 -14.16 3.70
CA ARG A 116 -6.31 -15.32 3.77
C ARG A 116 -5.46 -16.55 4.00
N VAL A 117 -5.31 -16.93 5.27
CA VAL A 117 -5.01 -18.31 5.60
C VAL A 117 -6.24 -19.11 5.16
N VAL A 118 -6.25 -19.61 3.92
CA VAL A 118 -7.10 -20.75 3.61
C VAL A 118 -6.55 -21.86 4.48
N LYS A 119 -7.25 -22.19 5.56
CA LYS A 119 -7.00 -23.44 6.29
C LYS A 119 -7.10 -24.55 5.24
N LEU A 120 -5.97 -25.06 4.77
CA LEU A 120 -5.93 -26.39 4.19
C LEU A 120 -6.22 -27.32 5.37
N SER A 121 -7.50 -27.66 5.53
CA SER A 121 -7.91 -28.76 6.39
C SER A 121 -7.24 -30.01 5.82
N SER A 122 -6.20 -30.47 6.50
CA SER A 122 -5.69 -31.82 6.34
C SER A 122 -6.81 -32.82 6.63
N LYS A 123 -7.06 -33.70 5.65
CA LYS A 123 -7.96 -34.87 5.53
C LYS A 123 -8.87 -34.62 4.31
N GLU A 124 -8.80 -35.36 3.21
CA GLU A 124 -8.76 -36.82 3.09
C GLU A 124 -7.95 -37.27 1.86
N GLU A 125 -7.13 -38.31 2.04
CA GLU A 125 -6.92 -39.31 1.00
C GLU A 125 -8.25 -40.02 0.77
N THR A 126 -8.86 -39.83 -0.38
CA THR A 126 -9.83 -40.79 -0.92
C THR A 126 -9.38 -41.23 -2.29
N LYS A 127 -8.86 -42.45 -2.30
CA LYS A 127 -8.94 -43.37 -3.42
C LYS A 127 -10.38 -43.37 -3.94
N ASN A 128 -10.55 -43.11 -5.24
CA ASN A 128 -11.29 -43.95 -6.19
C ASN A 128 -11.83 -43.09 -7.34
N ASN A 129 -11.51 -43.56 -8.55
CA ASN A 129 -12.18 -43.21 -9.79
C ASN A 129 -13.70 -43.21 -9.62
N GLU A 130 -14.35 -42.07 -9.84
CA GLU A 130 -15.62 -42.02 -10.53
C GLU A 130 -15.61 -40.82 -11.49
N VAL A 131 -15.68 -41.14 -12.78
CA VAL A 131 -15.98 -40.20 -13.86
C VAL A 131 -17.44 -39.81 -13.70
N VAL A 132 -17.74 -38.52 -13.51
CA VAL A 132 -19.11 -38.02 -13.65
C VAL A 132 -19.09 -36.80 -14.57
N GLU A 133 -19.82 -36.94 -15.66
CA GLU A 133 -19.92 -36.08 -16.83
C GLU A 133 -20.37 -34.64 -16.50
N ILE A 134 -19.82 -33.66 -17.21
CA ILE A 134 -20.32 -32.28 -17.25
C ILE A 134 -21.35 -32.18 -18.39
N PRO A 135 -22.62 -31.84 -18.14
CA PRO A 135 -23.50 -31.45 -19.24
C PRO A 135 -23.27 -29.97 -19.58
N GLU A 136 -22.60 -29.72 -20.71
CA GLU A 136 -22.66 -28.43 -21.39
C GLU A 136 -24.08 -28.17 -21.89
N LYS A 137 -24.70 -27.05 -21.48
CA LYS A 137 -25.62 -26.23 -22.31
C LYS A 137 -26.06 -24.95 -21.58
N GLY A 138 -25.61 -23.81 -22.12
CA GLY A 138 -26.57 -22.81 -22.62
C GLY A 138 -26.73 -21.47 -21.89
N ILE A 139 -26.19 -20.44 -22.54
CA ILE A 139 -26.84 -19.15 -22.88
C ILE A 139 -26.72 -17.93 -21.90
N ALA A 140 -26.02 -16.92 -22.44
CA ALA A 140 -26.27 -15.47 -22.44
C ALA A 140 -25.82 -14.53 -21.30
N ASN A 141 -24.94 -13.60 -21.71
CA ASN A 141 -24.86 -12.17 -21.38
C ASN A 141 -26.04 -11.58 -20.58
N LYS A 142 -25.72 -10.80 -19.54
CA LYS A 142 -26.02 -9.34 -19.46
C LYS A 142 -25.54 -8.69 -18.17
N ASN A 143 -24.85 -7.56 -18.34
CA ASN A 143 -24.85 -6.41 -17.43
C ASN A 143 -26.24 -6.19 -16.82
N VAL A 144 -26.38 -6.19 -15.50
CA VAL A 144 -27.24 -5.31 -14.67
C VAL A 144 -26.97 -5.66 -13.20
N ALA A 145 -26.34 -4.78 -12.41
CA ALA A 145 -26.65 -4.60 -10.97
C ALA A 145 -25.82 -3.46 -10.31
N TYR A 146 -25.62 -2.32 -11.00
CA TYR A 146 -25.46 -1.05 -10.30
C TYR A 146 -26.86 -0.45 -10.11
N SER A 147 -27.53 -0.73 -8.99
CA SER A 147 -28.72 0.04 -8.52
C SER A 147 -29.34 -0.37 -7.16
N LYS A 148 -28.61 -1.01 -6.23
CA LYS A 148 -29.19 -1.32 -4.89
C LYS A 148 -28.28 -0.93 -3.73
N LEU A 149 -27.96 0.36 -3.58
CA LEU A 149 -27.36 0.91 -2.34
C LEU A 149 -27.85 2.34 -2.01
N GLN A 150 -29.07 2.73 -2.41
CA GLN A 150 -29.60 4.09 -2.13
C GLN A 150 -31.03 4.14 -1.56
N LYS A 151 -31.52 3.07 -0.97
CA LYS A 151 -32.74 3.11 -0.16
C LYS A 151 -32.52 2.22 1.06
N ASP A 152 -32.17 2.83 2.19
CA ASP A 152 -32.50 2.37 3.56
C ASP A 152 -31.76 3.23 4.60
N SER A 153 -31.93 4.55 4.53
CA SER A 153 -31.49 5.44 5.60
C SER A 153 -32.33 6.71 5.65
N HIS A 154 -33.65 6.54 5.85
CA HIS A 154 -34.52 7.58 6.42
C HIS A 154 -35.47 6.91 7.42
N ASP A 155 -35.61 7.57 8.57
CA ASP A 155 -36.62 7.40 9.62
C ASP A 155 -36.41 6.31 10.69
N VAL A 156 -35.67 6.69 11.74
CA VAL A 156 -36.31 6.89 13.06
C VAL A 156 -35.59 7.99 13.84
N ASN A 157 -36.28 9.12 13.93
CA ASN A 157 -36.03 10.23 14.82
C ASN A 157 -36.38 9.84 16.27
N ASN A 158 -35.84 10.64 17.21
CA ASN A 158 -36.43 11.06 18.49
C ASN A 158 -35.98 10.33 19.78
N TYR A 159 -35.07 10.96 20.53
CA TYR A 159 -35.32 11.36 21.93
C TYR A 159 -34.51 12.64 22.27
N ALA A 160 -35.25 13.63 22.79
CA ALA A 160 -34.90 14.98 23.23
C ALA A 160 -33.80 15.02 24.33
N GLN A 161 -32.85 15.98 24.34
CA GLN A 161 -32.86 17.33 24.96
C GLN A 161 -33.16 17.32 26.48
N PRO A 162 -32.52 18.18 27.30
CA PRO A 162 -32.61 19.65 27.22
C PRO A 162 -31.30 20.40 26.91
#